data_AF-A0AAE0USS5-F1
#
_entry.id   AF-A0AAE0USS5-F1
#
_cell.length_a   1.000
_cell.length_b   1.000
_cell.length_c   1.000
_cell.angle_alpha   90.00
_cell.angle_beta   90.00
_cell.angle_gamma   90.00
#
_symmetry.space_group_name_H-M   'P 1'
#
loop_
_entity.id
_entity.type
_entity.pdbx_description
1 polymer ?
#
loop_
_entity_poly.entity_id
_entity_poly.type
_entity_poly.pdbx_seq_one_letter_code
_entity_poly.pdbx_strand_id
1 'polypeptide(L)'
;MAVKRVSSFRFLGTHISEDLSWTINTSSLVKKAHQHLFYLNTLKKNYLSSTILVNFYHCTIESILTNCITVWYGNCSVPDRKALQREVKTAQRIIGTPLPAIEDIQKKCCLRWAHSILFPPCPQPFQTFTIRKAIQELSDQNQQTKVHLFSYTCLPSELCPPLNPFVFPHHNTLLIPPSD
;
A
#
# COMPACT_ATOMS: atom_id res chain seq x y z
N MET A 1 -21.80 20.18 24.98
CA MET A 1 -22.08 19.79 23.58
C MET A 1 -22.07 18.28 23.48
N ALA A 2 -23.16 17.65 23.06
CA ALA A 2 -23.22 16.20 22.86
C ALA A 2 -22.91 15.88 21.39
N VAL A 3 -21.89 15.07 21.13
CA VAL A 3 -21.51 14.66 19.76
C VAL A 3 -22.47 13.55 19.30
N LYS A 4 -23.11 13.75 18.15
CA LYS A 4 -24.02 12.76 17.54
C LYS A 4 -23.22 11.52 17.11
N ARG A 5 -23.58 10.35 17.62
CA ARG A 5 -23.05 9.07 17.13
C ARG A 5 -23.59 8.76 15.73
N VAL A 6 -22.72 8.23 14.88
CA VAL A 6 -23.05 7.78 13.52
C VAL A 6 -22.78 6.29 13.45
N SER A 7 -23.75 5.51 12.95
CA SER A 7 -23.68 4.04 12.92
C SER A 7 -22.71 3.48 11.89
N SER A 8 -22.40 4.24 10.83
CA SER A 8 -21.31 3.93 9.90
C SER A 8 -20.84 5.19 9.20
N PHE A 9 -19.56 5.26 8.87
CA PHE A 9 -19.01 6.36 8.09
C PHE A 9 -17.95 5.86 7.10
N ARG A 10 -17.69 6.67 6.07
CA ARG A 10 -16.70 6.36 5.04
C ARG A 10 -15.45 7.19 5.28
N PHE A 11 -14.31 6.52 5.41
CA PHE A 11 -13.01 7.15 5.57
C PHE A 11 -12.02 6.58 4.56
N LEU A 12 -11.39 7.45 3.76
CA LEU A 12 -10.42 7.07 2.71
C LEU A 12 -10.92 5.97 1.76
N GLY A 13 -12.24 5.90 1.53
CA GLY A 13 -12.84 4.87 0.68
C GLY A 13 -13.28 3.59 1.39
N THR A 14 -12.93 3.41 2.67
CA THR A 14 -13.29 2.26 3.51
C THR A 14 -14.51 2.59 4.38
N HIS A 15 -15.48 1.68 4.44
CA HIS A 15 -16.63 1.82 5.33
C HIS A 15 -16.30 1.27 6.73
N ILE A 16 -16.42 2.11 7.75
CA ILE A 16 -16.22 1.77 9.14
C ILE A 16 -17.60 1.78 9.81
N SER A 17 -18.03 0.62 10.28
CA SER A 17 -19.30 0.41 10.97
C SER A 17 -19.11 0.44 12.49
N GLU A 18 -20.14 0.80 13.24
CA GLU A 18 -20.13 0.84 14.72
C GLU A 18 -19.86 -0.55 15.34
N ASP A 19 -20.40 -1.60 14.74
CA ASP A 19 -20.20 -3.00 15.14
C ASP A 19 -18.85 -3.57 14.67
N LEU A 20 -17.99 -2.73 14.06
CA LEU A 20 -16.76 -3.12 13.37
C LEU A 20 -16.98 -4.23 12.33
N SER A 21 -18.22 -4.41 11.85
CA SER A 21 -18.49 -5.34 10.76
C SER A 21 -17.96 -4.75 9.45
N TRP A 22 -17.18 -5.56 8.74
CA TRP A 22 -16.63 -5.18 7.46
C TRP A 22 -17.51 -5.60 6.28
N THR A 23 -18.73 -6.05 6.54
CA THR A 23 -19.69 -6.55 5.53
C THR A 23 -20.10 -5.47 4.53
N ILE A 24 -20.36 -4.24 5.01
CA ILE A 24 -20.68 -3.10 4.13
C ILE A 24 -19.49 -2.78 3.24
N ASN A 25 -18.29 -2.74 3.83
CA ASN A 25 -17.05 -2.51 3.12
C ASN A 25 -16.78 -3.60 2.07
N THR A 26 -16.82 -4.88 2.45
CA THR A 26 -16.56 -6.03 1.57
C THR A 26 -17.56 -6.08 0.43
N SER A 27 -18.85 -5.86 0.69
CA SER A 27 -19.86 -5.85 -0.37
C SER A 27 -19.62 -4.71 -1.37
N SER A 28 -19.19 -3.54 -0.89
CA SER A 28 -18.87 -2.40 -1.75
C SER A 28 -17.62 -2.67 -2.61
N LEU A 29 -16.61 -3.33 -2.04
CA LEU A 29 -15.38 -3.73 -2.74
C LEU A 29 -15.67 -4.79 -3.80
N VAL A 30 -16.47 -5.81 -3.48
CA VAL A 30 -16.88 -6.86 -4.41
C VAL A 30 -17.64 -6.25 -5.60
N LYS A 31 -18.59 -5.34 -5.36
CA LYS A 31 -19.32 -4.66 -6.45
C LYS A 31 -18.38 -3.90 -7.39
N LYS A 32 -17.40 -3.18 -6.84
CA LYS A 32 -16.39 -2.47 -7.64
C LYS A 32 -15.51 -3.44 -8.42
N ALA A 33 -14.97 -4.47 -7.75
CA ALA A 33 -14.16 -5.50 -8.38
C ALA A 33 -14.90 -6.17 -9.55
N HIS A 34 -16.19 -6.45 -9.37
CA HIS A 34 -17.04 -7.03 -10.40
C HIS A 34 -17.16 -6.14 -11.64
N GLN A 35 -17.31 -4.82 -11.47
CA GLN A 35 -17.32 -3.86 -12.58
C GLN A 35 -15.98 -3.88 -13.34
N HIS A 36 -14.86 -3.93 -12.62
CA HIS A 36 -13.54 -4.03 -13.25
C HIS A 36 -13.31 -5.38 -13.94
N LEU A 37 -13.85 -6.48 -13.41
CA LEU A 37 -13.81 -7.80 -14.04
C LEU A 37 -14.61 -7.84 -15.35
N PHE A 38 -15.75 -7.16 -15.39
CA PHE A 38 -16.52 -7.03 -16.63
C PHE A 38 -15.67 -6.34 -17.73
N TYR A 39 -14.96 -5.28 -17.35
CA TYR A 39 -14.04 -4.61 -18.28
C TYR A 39 -12.85 -5.50 -18.66
N LEU A 40 -12.23 -6.19 -17.71
CA LEU A 40 -11.16 -7.17 -17.97
C LEU A 40 -11.61 -8.25 -18.96
N ASN A 41 -12.83 -8.79 -18.80
CA ASN A 41 -13.39 -9.77 -19.73
C ASN A 41 -13.58 -9.16 -21.13
N THR A 42 -13.97 -7.89 -21.21
CA THR A 42 -14.09 -7.16 -22.47
C THR A 42 -12.72 -7.00 -23.13
N LEU A 43 -11.69 -6.63 -22.37
CA LEU A 43 -10.31 -6.56 -22.88
C LEU A 43 -9.81 -7.90 -23.43
N LYS A 44 -10.14 -9.00 -22.74
CA LYS A 44 -9.79 -10.35 -23.20
C LYS A 44 -10.45 -10.70 -24.54
N LYS A 45 -11.70 -10.30 -24.74
CA LYS A 45 -12.43 -10.49 -26.02
C LYS A 45 -11.82 -9.70 -27.18
N ASN A 46 -11.14 -8.60 -26.90
CA ASN A 46 -10.42 -7.80 -27.89
C ASN A 46 -9.00 -8.33 -28.17
N TYR A 47 -8.69 -9.57 -27.78
CA TYR A 47 -7.42 -10.26 -28.06
C TYR A 47 -6.16 -9.55 -27.55
N LEU A 48 -6.26 -8.80 -26.44
CA LEU A 48 -5.08 -8.22 -25.82
C LEU A 48 -4.13 -9.28 -25.27
N SER A 49 -2.84 -8.95 -25.26
CA SER A 49 -1.79 -9.81 -24.71
C SER A 49 -2.03 -10.11 -23.22
N SER A 50 -1.75 -11.35 -22.82
CA SER A 50 -1.89 -11.81 -21.43
C SER A 50 -1.12 -10.93 -20.44
N THR A 51 0.05 -10.41 -20.82
CA THR A 51 0.85 -9.51 -19.97
C THR A 51 0.09 -8.23 -19.63
N ILE A 52 -0.63 -7.66 -20.59
CA ILE A 52 -1.41 -6.43 -20.38
C ILE A 52 -2.59 -6.73 -19.45
N LEU A 53 -3.24 -7.88 -19.60
CA LEU A 53 -4.35 -8.30 -18.74
C LEU A 53 -3.91 -8.53 -17.28
N VAL A 54 -2.74 -9.15 -17.08
CA VAL A 54 -2.13 -9.33 -15.75
C VAL A 54 -1.82 -7.98 -15.11
N ASN A 55 -1.18 -7.07 -15.86
CA ASN A 55 -0.89 -5.71 -15.36
C ASN A 55 -2.17 -4.95 -15.03
N PHE A 56 -3.19 -5.04 -15.87
CA PHE A 56 -4.49 -4.43 -15.61
C PHE A 56 -5.10 -4.94 -14.30
N TYR A 57 -5.06 -6.26 -14.06
CA TYR A 57 -5.52 -6.86 -12.81
C TYR A 57 -4.78 -6.31 -11.60
N HIS A 58 -3.44 -6.30 -11.62
CA HIS A 58 -2.63 -5.79 -10.51
C HIS A 58 -2.93 -4.30 -10.22
N CYS A 59 -3.00 -3.47 -11.26
CA CYS A 59 -3.19 -2.04 -11.11
C CYS A 59 -4.60 -1.65 -10.64
N THR A 60 -5.63 -2.41 -11.01
CA THR A 60 -7.02 -2.01 -10.78
C THR A 60 -7.71 -2.89 -9.75
N ILE A 61 -7.88 -4.17 -10.05
CA ILE A 61 -8.66 -5.10 -9.23
C ILE A 61 -7.91 -5.42 -7.95
N GLU A 62 -6.64 -5.80 -8.03
CA GLU A 62 -5.83 -6.10 -6.84
C GLU A 62 -5.67 -4.87 -5.96
N SER A 63 -5.33 -3.70 -6.54
CA SER A 63 -5.22 -2.43 -5.80
C SER A 63 -6.48 -2.10 -5.00
N ILE A 64 -7.67 -2.23 -5.59
CA ILE A 64 -8.94 -1.96 -4.90
C ILE A 64 -9.20 -3.00 -3.80
N LEU A 65 -9.00 -4.29 -4.09
CA LEU A 65 -9.25 -5.37 -3.13
C LEU A 65 -8.24 -5.39 -1.97
N THR A 66 -7.05 -4.82 -2.17
CA THR A 66 -5.97 -4.85 -1.18
C THR A 66 -5.79 -3.52 -0.45
N ASN A 67 -6.57 -2.49 -0.82
CA ASN A 67 -6.52 -1.19 -0.17
C ASN A 67 -6.85 -1.31 1.32
N CYS A 68 -5.89 -0.90 2.17
CA CYS A 68 -5.98 -1.00 3.63
C CYS A 68 -6.31 -2.41 4.16
N ILE A 69 -5.95 -3.48 3.42
CA ILE A 69 -6.31 -4.87 3.75
C ILE A 69 -5.91 -5.31 5.16
N THR A 70 -4.82 -4.76 5.69
CA THR A 70 -4.34 -5.03 7.06
C THR A 70 -5.32 -4.59 8.14
N VAL A 71 -6.18 -3.61 7.87
CA VAL A 71 -7.14 -3.03 8.83
C VAL A 71 -8.41 -3.87 8.93
N TRP A 72 -8.95 -4.29 7.78
CA TRP A 72 -10.31 -4.85 7.73
C TRP A 72 -10.34 -6.37 7.49
N TYR A 73 -9.39 -6.94 6.74
CA TYR A 73 -9.47 -8.35 6.34
C TYR A 73 -9.40 -9.32 7.53
N GLY A 74 -8.64 -8.98 8.57
CA GLY A 74 -8.53 -9.79 9.79
C GLY A 74 -9.87 -10.04 10.48
N ASN A 75 -10.79 -9.08 10.41
CA ASN A 75 -12.10 -9.10 11.07
C ASN A 75 -13.24 -9.48 10.12
N CYS A 76 -12.95 -9.89 8.87
CA CYS A 76 -13.97 -10.32 7.92
C CYS A 76 -14.54 -11.71 8.26
N SER A 77 -15.84 -11.87 8.02
CA SER A 77 -16.53 -13.15 8.14
C SER A 77 -16.07 -14.13 7.05
N VAL A 78 -16.23 -15.43 7.30
CA VAL A 78 -15.98 -16.49 6.30
C VAL A 78 -16.69 -16.26 4.95
N PRO A 79 -18.00 -15.89 4.90
CA PRO A 79 -18.66 -15.58 3.63
C PRO A 79 -18.02 -14.41 2.88
N ASP A 80 -17.62 -13.35 3.58
CA ASP A 80 -16.97 -12.19 2.97
C ASP A 80 -15.64 -12.58 2.32
N ARG A 81 -14.81 -13.36 3.04
CA ARG A 81 -13.54 -13.86 2.52
C ARG A 81 -13.75 -14.73 1.28
N LYS A 82 -14.77 -15.60 1.30
CA LYS A 82 -15.14 -16.42 0.14
C LYS A 82 -15.60 -15.56 -1.04
N ALA A 83 -16.37 -14.50 -0.80
CA ALA A 83 -16.83 -13.59 -1.86
C ALA A 83 -15.64 -12.88 -2.52
N LEU A 84 -14.73 -12.32 -1.73
CA LEU A 84 -13.52 -11.67 -2.24
C LEU A 84 -12.65 -12.66 -3.04
N GLN A 85 -12.46 -13.88 -2.53
CA GLN A 85 -11.68 -14.90 -3.24
C GLN A 85 -12.33 -15.33 -4.57
N ARG A 86 -13.66 -15.27 -4.70
CA ARG A 86 -14.35 -15.56 -5.97
C ARG A 86 -14.01 -14.55 -7.06
N GLU A 87 -13.83 -13.27 -6.71
CA GLU A 87 -13.42 -12.24 -7.66
C GLU A 87 -12.03 -12.55 -8.23
N VAL A 88 -11.08 -12.95 -7.38
CA VAL A 88 -9.73 -13.37 -7.81
C VAL A 88 -9.78 -14.64 -8.66
N LYS A 89 -10.59 -15.64 -8.27
CA LYS A 89 -10.77 -16.87 -9.08
C LYS A 89 -11.37 -16.57 -10.45
N THR A 90 -12.28 -15.59 -10.52
CA THR A 90 -12.87 -15.15 -11.78
C THR A 90 -11.83 -14.46 -12.66
N ALA A 91 -11.02 -13.56 -12.09
CA ALA A 91 -9.89 -12.94 -12.78
C ALA A 91 -8.93 -13.99 -13.35
N GLN A 92 -8.54 -14.96 -12.51
CA GLN A 92 -7.65 -16.06 -12.89
C GLN A 92 -8.23 -16.88 -14.05
N ARG A 93 -9.55 -17.12 -14.06
CA ARG A 93 -10.21 -17.82 -15.18
C ARG A 93 -10.19 -17.02 -16.49
N ILE A 94 -10.33 -15.69 -16.42
CA ILE A 94 -10.32 -14.82 -17.60
C ILE A 94 -8.91 -14.72 -18.20
N ILE A 95 -7.90 -14.54 -17.33
CA ILE A 95 -6.51 -14.31 -17.74
C ILE A 95 -5.82 -15.64 -18.11
N GLY A 96 -6.13 -16.71 -17.39
CA GLY A 96 -5.50 -18.03 -17.55
C GLY A 96 -4.19 -18.20 -16.77
N THR A 97 -3.80 -17.23 -15.94
CA THR A 97 -2.59 -17.28 -15.11
C THR A 97 -2.96 -17.48 -13.63
N PRO A 98 -2.15 -18.21 -12.85
CA PRO A 98 -2.37 -18.30 -11.41
C PRO A 98 -2.23 -16.92 -10.76
N LEU A 99 -3.20 -16.55 -9.93
CA LEU A 99 -3.19 -15.30 -9.17
C LEU A 99 -3.07 -15.61 -7.67
N PRO A 100 -2.37 -14.77 -6.89
CA PRO A 100 -2.22 -14.98 -5.45
C PRO A 100 -3.59 -14.91 -4.75
N ALA A 101 -3.80 -15.76 -3.74
CA ALA A 101 -5.00 -15.66 -2.93
C ALA A 101 -4.96 -14.37 -2.09
N ILE A 102 -6.13 -13.83 -1.78
CA ILE A 102 -6.23 -12.58 -1.00
C ILE A 102 -5.61 -12.75 0.39
N GLU A 103 -5.74 -13.94 0.96
CA GLU A 103 -5.14 -14.27 2.25
C GLU A 103 -3.61 -14.20 2.21
N ASP A 104 -2.98 -14.64 1.12
CA ASP A 104 -1.52 -14.60 0.96
C ASP A 104 -1.04 -13.15 0.84
N ILE A 105 -1.78 -12.32 0.10
CA ILE A 105 -1.50 -10.88 0.00
C ILE A 105 -1.62 -10.23 1.38
N GLN A 106 -2.67 -10.55 2.13
CA GLN A 106 -2.85 -10.01 3.48
C GLN A 106 -1.70 -10.41 4.41
N LYS A 107 -1.30 -11.68 4.44
CA LYS A 107 -0.15 -12.15 5.24
C LYS A 107 1.12 -11.39 4.87
N LYS A 108 1.40 -11.26 3.58
CA LYS A 108 2.56 -10.50 3.07
C LYS A 108 2.51 -9.02 3.48
N CYS A 109 1.35 -8.38 3.38
CA CYS A 109 1.16 -7.00 3.82
C CYS A 109 1.35 -6.83 5.32
N CYS A 110 0.80 -7.74 6.14
CA CYS A 110 0.97 -7.71 7.59
C CYS A 110 2.43 -7.87 7.99
N LEU A 111 3.17 -8.78 7.36
CA LEU A 111 4.60 -8.97 7.60
C LEU A 111 5.40 -7.71 7.23
N ARG A 112 5.12 -7.12 6.07
CA ARG A 112 5.78 -5.87 5.65
C ARG A 112 5.50 -4.72 6.63
N TRP A 113 4.26 -4.59 7.08
CA TRP A 113 3.87 -3.56 8.03
C TRP A 113 4.55 -3.77 9.40
N ALA A 114 4.54 -5.00 9.92
CA ALA A 114 5.24 -5.33 11.16
C ALA A 114 6.75 -5.06 11.05
N HIS A 115 7.37 -5.43 9.93
CA HIS A 115 8.77 -5.12 9.67
C HIS A 115 9.02 -3.61 9.64
N SER A 116 8.15 -2.81 9.01
CA SER A 116 8.29 -1.35 8.99
C SER A 116 8.14 -0.70 10.37
N ILE A 117 7.43 -1.33 11.31
CA ILE A 117 7.30 -0.84 12.68
C ILE A 117 8.55 -1.19 13.48
N LEU A 118 9.03 -2.44 13.36
CA LEU A 118 10.21 -2.92 14.07
C LEU A 118 11.51 -2.30 13.55
N PHE A 119 11.56 -2.09 12.24
CA PHE A 119 12.70 -1.55 11.51
C PHE A 119 12.22 -0.36 10.68
N PRO A 120 11.94 0.79 11.33
CA PRO A 120 11.58 1.98 10.59
C PRO A 120 12.69 2.33 9.60
N PRO A 121 12.36 2.66 8.34
CA PRO A 121 13.38 3.09 7.40
C PRO A 121 14.16 4.23 8.04
N CYS A 122 15.48 4.10 8.10
CA CYS A 122 16.33 5.20 8.53
C CYS A 122 15.90 6.44 7.75
N PRO A 123 15.61 7.58 8.43
CA PRO A 123 15.37 8.83 7.73
C PRO A 123 16.53 9.03 6.78
N GLN A 124 16.24 9.08 5.48
CA GLN A 124 17.26 9.40 4.50
C GLN A 124 17.90 10.72 4.95
N PRO A 125 19.23 10.88 4.93
CA PRO A 125 19.90 12.10 5.37
C PRO A 125 19.71 13.23 4.35
N PHE A 126 18.46 13.52 3.97
CA PHE A 126 18.13 14.72 3.23
C PHE A 126 17.78 15.80 4.24
N GLN A 127 18.71 16.75 4.36
CA GLN A 127 18.58 18.07 4.99
C GLN A 127 18.79 18.21 6.51
N THR A 128 19.21 17.16 7.24
CA THR A 128 19.67 17.36 8.65
C THR A 128 21.05 18.02 8.74
N PHE A 129 21.83 18.06 7.65
CA PHE A 129 23.12 18.76 7.59
C PHE A 129 22.96 20.27 7.76
N THR A 130 21.98 20.89 7.09
CA THR A 130 21.79 22.35 7.12
C THR A 130 21.31 22.81 8.50
N ILE A 131 20.40 22.04 9.10
CA ILE A 131 19.89 22.33 10.44
C ILE A 131 20.98 22.11 11.49
N ARG A 132 21.84 21.08 11.39
CA ARG A 132 22.95 20.90 12.33
C ARG A 132 23.97 22.03 12.27
N LYS A 133 24.32 22.54 11.08
CA LYS A 133 25.21 23.71 10.97
C LYS A 133 24.57 24.97 11.57
N ALA A 134 23.30 25.23 11.26
CA ALA A 134 22.58 26.39 11.82
C ALA A 134 22.39 26.28 13.34
N ILE A 135 22.12 25.09 13.88
CA ILE A 135 22.03 24.86 15.34
C ILE A 135 23.41 25.00 16.01
N GLN A 136 24.49 24.55 15.36
CA GLN A 136 25.85 24.74 15.88
C GLN A 136 26.24 26.22 15.91
N GLU A 137 25.95 26.97 14.85
CA GLU A 137 26.18 28.43 14.79
C GLU A 137 25.35 29.18 15.84
N LEU A 138 24.11 28.75 16.11
CA LEU A 138 23.28 29.30 17.18
C LEU A 138 23.74 28.88 18.59
N SER A 139 24.38 27.71 18.73
CA SER A 139 24.96 27.22 19.99
C SER A 139 26.25 27.93 20.35
N ASP A 140 27.08 28.30 19.37
CA ASP A 140 28.32 29.04 19.58
C ASP A 140 28.06 30.50 19.99
N GLN A 141 26.85 31.03 19.72
CA GLN A 141 26.39 32.36 20.15
C GLN A 141 25.71 32.38 21.53
N ASN A 142 25.34 31.24 22.10
CA ASN A 142 24.56 31.19 23.34
C ASN A 142 25.18 30.24 24.36
N GLN A 143 26.16 30.74 25.10
CA GLN A 143 26.86 30.06 26.20
C GLN A 143 25.98 29.82 27.44
N GLN A 144 24.68 29.49 27.32
CA GLN A 144 23.91 29.13 28.53
C GLN A 144 22.61 28.34 28.30
N THR A 145 22.60 27.21 27.58
CA THR A 145 21.51 26.22 27.79
C THR A 145 21.95 24.79 27.50
N LYS A 146 22.20 24.02 28.57
CA LYS A 146 22.54 22.59 28.51
C LYS A 146 21.27 21.78 28.25
N VAL A 147 20.94 21.51 26.99
CA VAL A 147 19.96 20.47 26.63
C VAL A 147 20.69 19.18 26.30
N HIS A 148 20.46 18.17 27.13
CA HIS A 148 20.99 16.82 26.95
C HIS A 148 20.38 16.22 25.68
N LEU A 149 21.14 16.21 24.57
CA LEU A 149 20.68 15.62 23.32
C LEU A 149 20.68 14.10 23.49
N PHE A 150 19.50 13.49 23.53
CA PHE A 150 19.35 12.04 23.53
C PHE A 150 19.83 11.50 22.18
N SER A 151 20.99 10.85 22.17
CA SER A 151 21.54 10.18 21.00
C SER A 151 20.79 8.87 20.75
N TYR A 152 19.93 8.82 19.73
CA TYR A 152 19.58 7.54 19.13
C TYR A 152 20.78 7.07 18.31
N THR A 153 21.66 6.27 18.92
CA THR A 153 22.72 5.59 18.19
C THR A 153 22.09 4.55 17.27
N CYS A 154 22.14 4.78 15.95
CA CYS A 154 21.87 3.73 14.98
C CYS A 154 22.86 2.57 15.21
N LEU A 155 22.37 1.33 15.04
CA LEU A 155 23.21 0.14 15.02
C LEU A 155 24.30 0.31 13.93
N PRO A 156 25.52 -0.22 14.14
CA PRO A 156 26.59 -0.19 13.14
C PRO A 156 26.14 -0.77 11.80
N SER A 157 26.57 -0.14 10.71
CA SER A 157 26.20 -0.42 9.31
C SER A 157 26.42 -1.88 8.85
N GLU A 158 27.16 -2.68 9.62
CA GLU A 158 27.54 -4.07 9.34
C GLU A 158 26.38 -5.08 9.52
N LEU A 159 25.22 -4.67 10.07
CA LEU A 159 24.07 -5.57 10.30
C LEU A 159 22.86 -5.31 9.37
N CYS A 160 23.02 -4.46 8.36
CA CYS A 160 21.97 -4.20 7.36
C CYS A 160 21.97 -5.31 6.29
N PRO A 161 20.92 -6.15 6.18
CA PRO A 161 20.82 -7.12 5.09
C PRO A 161 20.73 -6.38 3.74
N PRO A 162 21.26 -6.95 2.64
CA PRO A 162 21.31 -6.29 1.36
C PRO A 162 19.90 -5.94 0.86
N LEU A 163 19.74 -4.68 0.47
CA LEU A 163 18.58 -4.16 -0.25
C LEU A 163 18.27 -5.06 -1.44
N ASN A 164 17.13 -5.74 -1.40
CA ASN A 164 16.69 -6.57 -2.51
C ASN A 164 16.26 -5.65 -3.69
N PRO A 165 16.89 -5.75 -4.88
CA PRO A 165 16.61 -4.88 -6.00
C PRO A 165 15.39 -5.40 -6.78
N PHE A 166 14.19 -5.13 -6.28
CA PHE A 166 12.98 -5.21 -7.10
C PHE A 166 12.20 -3.90 -6.98
N VAL A 167 12.82 -2.85 -7.52
CA VAL A 167 12.13 -1.64 -7.98
C VAL A 167 11.83 -1.89 -9.45
N PHE A 168 10.57 -2.12 -9.81
CA PHE A 168 10.15 -2.04 -11.20
C PHE A 168 10.26 -0.58 -11.64
N PRO A 169 11.05 -0.25 -12.68
CA PRO A 169 11.08 1.10 -13.23
C PRO A 169 9.79 1.34 -14.01
N HIS A 170 9.05 2.38 -13.62
CA HIS A 170 8.04 2.98 -14.47
C HIS A 170 8.72 3.44 -15.77
N HIS A 171 8.32 2.86 -16.90
CA HIS A 171 8.61 3.39 -18.22
C HIS A 171 8.11 4.83 -18.32
N ASN A 172 9.02 5.77 -18.55
CA ASN A 172 8.75 7.05 -19.15
C ASN A 172 9.97 7.47 -19.96
N THR A 173 10.00 7.11 -21.25
CA THR A 173 10.78 7.84 -22.25
C THR A 173 10.13 7.69 -23.61
N LEU A 174 9.71 8.80 -24.19
CA LEU A 174 9.92 9.11 -25.62
C LEU A 174 9.88 10.64 -25.76
N LEU A 175 11.05 11.23 -25.54
CA LEU A 175 11.46 12.51 -26.12
C LEU A 175 11.73 12.24 -27.60
N ILE A 176 10.99 12.91 -28.48
CA ILE A 176 11.33 13.04 -29.90
C ILE A 176 12.15 14.33 -30.03
N PRO A 177 13.40 14.32 -30.53
CA PRO A 177 14.14 15.54 -30.86
C PRO A 177 13.69 16.12 -32.22
N PRO A 178 13.90 17.42 -32.47
CA PRO A 178 13.60 18.04 -33.75
C PRO A 178 14.67 17.66 -34.79
N SER A 179 14.24 17.46 -36.04
CA SER A 179 15.14 17.42 -37.20
C SER A 179 15.12 18.77 -37.88
N ASP A 180 16.32 19.30 -38.16
CA ASP A 180 16.60 20.30 -39.20
C ASP A 180 16.33 19.74 -40.61
#